data_AF-A0A9R0W7L5-F1
#
_entry.id   AF-A0A9R0W7L5-F1
#
_cell.length_a   1.000
_cell.length_b   1.000
_cell.length_c   1.000
_cell.angle_alpha   90.00
_cell.angle_beta   90.00
_cell.angle_gamma   90.00
#
_symmetry.space_group_name_H-M   'P 1'
#
loop_
_entity.id
_entity.type
_entity.pdbx_description
1 polymer ?
#
loop_
_entity_poly.entity_id
_entity_poly.type
_entity_poly.pdbx_seq_one_letter_code
_entity_poly.pdbx_strand_id
1 'polypeptide(L)'
;MYPEGSIIFKYDLVRQWVAEGFLAASEGQNKEQVAGMYFDELVHRRFIQPVSINFYNEVVSCTVQVMVHDLIVHKSAEENFTVVVDYNRKILALSHKVRRLSLQLGDAKYAKIPANISKSQVRSLGVFGLSECMPFIGEFKLVRVLNLQLFGHHNGDQDLTIDLTGISELFHLRYLKIVCDVCVKLPGRMRGLQCLETLDVMDTPKGTYVPWDIIYLTRLLHLSLPPDTNLLDWSVGDDLSLCKPYRLQDLCISTPLSSDTDHLKRNMHAMDYLRYEHDSLKTIKLVAHGSSVSYGDASKARVNWVLDHPQKNKNLWILDKITHHVQRMEVSPHSPVIFCDMHLWDIQHGNLCILKNAVDGLSVNDVDILSGLPALTDMSLYVQKSPNIKIIFCTGAGFTALKYLKLRFMSGIAWLRFEADTMPNLWKLRLVFDAIPQLDQRLDLYSVGDQWKQYRHGTALISVQHIPRLREVSAKFGGAAADLEYVSRIGVVSNHPSNPIIDVQLVDSGSHGDKRY
;
A
#
# COMPACT_ATOMS: atom_id res chain seq x y z
N MET A 1 -21.30 -10.06 -8.26
CA MET A 1 -20.17 -10.32 -7.33
C MET A 1 -19.80 -9.08 -6.54
N TYR A 2 -19.72 -7.91 -7.18
CA TYR A 2 -19.60 -6.63 -6.48
C TYR A 2 -20.91 -5.85 -6.61
N PRO A 3 -21.29 -5.03 -5.62
CA PRO A 3 -22.37 -4.05 -5.77
C PRO A 3 -22.08 -3.02 -6.86
N GLU A 4 -23.14 -2.43 -7.41
CA GLU A 4 -23.04 -1.32 -8.38
C GLU A 4 -22.23 -0.15 -7.80
N GLY A 5 -21.37 0.48 -8.61
CA GLY A 5 -20.54 1.62 -8.18
C GLY A 5 -19.32 1.26 -7.33
N SER A 6 -19.06 -0.03 -7.10
CA SER A 6 -17.87 -0.46 -6.36
C SER A 6 -16.57 -0.01 -7.03
N ILE A 7 -15.61 0.43 -6.21
CA ILE A 7 -14.21 0.58 -6.61
C ILE A 7 -13.51 -0.75 -6.35
N ILE A 8 -12.94 -1.34 -7.40
CA ILE A 8 -12.33 -2.66 -7.36
C ILE A 8 -10.83 -2.50 -7.59
N PHE A 9 -10.02 -2.95 -6.63
CA PHE A 9 -8.56 -2.95 -6.80
C PHE A 9 -8.10 -4.06 -7.75
N LYS A 10 -7.16 -3.73 -8.65
CA LYS A 10 -6.60 -4.66 -9.64
C LYS A 10 -6.02 -5.90 -8.97
N TYR A 11 -5.23 -5.74 -7.89
CA TYR A 11 -4.60 -6.85 -7.20
C TYR A 11 -5.62 -7.81 -6.56
N ASP A 12 -6.71 -7.28 -6.00
CA ASP A 12 -7.78 -8.08 -5.41
C ASP A 12 -8.49 -8.90 -6.49
N LEU A 13 -8.87 -8.27 -7.59
CA LEU A 13 -9.59 -8.93 -8.68
C LEU A 13 -8.72 -10.02 -9.35
N VAL A 14 -7.44 -9.73 -9.58
CA VAL A 14 -6.46 -10.69 -10.10
C VAL A 14 -6.33 -11.91 -9.19
N ARG A 15 -6.11 -11.71 -7.89
CA ARG A 15 -5.97 -12.81 -6.93
C ARG A 15 -7.24 -13.64 -6.83
N GLN A 16 -8.42 -13.02 -6.93
CA GLN A 16 -9.70 -13.74 -6.98
C GLN A 16 -9.84 -14.61 -8.24
N TRP A 17 -9.46 -14.12 -9.43
CA TRP A 17 -9.49 -14.92 -10.66
C TRP A 17 -8.55 -16.14 -10.61
N VAL A 18 -7.38 -15.96 -9.99
CA VAL A 18 -6.41 -17.04 -9.76
C VAL A 18 -6.99 -18.07 -8.78
N ALA A 19 -7.54 -17.62 -7.65
CA ALA A 19 -8.14 -18.47 -6.62
C ALA A 19 -9.35 -19.27 -7.13
N GLU A 20 -10.19 -18.66 -7.98
CA GLU A 20 -11.28 -19.34 -8.68
C GLU A 20 -10.78 -20.38 -9.70
N GLY A 21 -9.63 -20.12 -10.31
CA GLY A 21 -9.04 -20.95 -11.36
C GLY A 21 -9.61 -20.65 -12.75
N PHE A 22 -9.95 -19.40 -13.05
CA PHE A 22 -10.42 -18.99 -14.39
C PHE A 22 -9.33 -19.08 -15.46
N LEU A 23 -8.07 -19.03 -15.03
CA LEU A 23 -6.94 -18.88 -15.92
C LEU A 23 -6.31 -20.25 -16.18
N ALA A 24 -6.30 -20.66 -17.43
CA ALA A 24 -5.44 -21.73 -17.91
C ALA A 24 -4.04 -21.12 -18.19
N ALA A 25 -3.16 -21.16 -17.20
CA ALA A 25 -1.75 -20.83 -17.41
C ALA A 25 -1.00 -22.11 -17.80
N SER A 26 -0.10 -22.03 -18.77
CA SER A 26 0.79 -23.15 -19.09
C SER A 26 1.72 -23.44 -17.92
N GLU A 27 2.25 -24.66 -17.84
CA GLU A 27 3.24 -25.02 -16.81
C GLU A 27 4.39 -23.99 -16.80
N GLY A 28 4.70 -23.47 -15.60
CA GLY A 28 5.76 -22.47 -15.40
C GLY A 28 5.36 -20.99 -15.51
N GLN A 29 4.15 -20.65 -16.00
CA GLN A 29 3.71 -19.25 -16.07
C GLN A 29 3.18 -18.72 -14.73
N ASN A 30 3.51 -17.45 -14.42
CA ASN A 30 2.95 -16.76 -13.26
C ASN A 30 1.48 -16.37 -13.54
N LYS A 31 0.56 -17.05 -12.85
CA LYS A 31 -0.89 -16.88 -13.02
C LYS A 31 -1.36 -15.46 -12.73
N GLU A 32 -0.76 -14.76 -11.77
CA GLU A 32 -1.14 -13.38 -11.44
C GLU A 32 -0.68 -12.39 -12.51
N GLN A 33 0.46 -12.61 -13.15
CA GLN A 33 0.90 -11.79 -14.28
C GLN A 33 -0.05 -11.97 -15.47
N VAL A 34 -0.40 -13.21 -15.81
CA VAL A 34 -1.37 -13.52 -16.87
C VAL A 34 -2.75 -12.89 -16.55
N ALA A 35 -3.22 -13.01 -15.31
CA ALA A 35 -4.44 -12.35 -14.84
C ALA A 35 -4.38 -10.84 -15.02
N GLY A 36 -3.23 -10.23 -14.66
CA GLY A 36 -2.99 -8.79 -14.78
C GLY A 36 -3.06 -8.32 -16.23
N MET A 37 -2.53 -9.10 -17.18
CA MET A 37 -2.64 -8.78 -18.60
C MET A 37 -4.09 -8.80 -19.10
N TYR A 38 -4.90 -9.78 -18.68
CA TYR A 38 -6.33 -9.79 -19.01
C TYR A 38 -7.08 -8.62 -18.39
N PHE A 39 -6.72 -8.20 -17.18
CA PHE A 39 -7.27 -6.98 -16.57
C PHE A 39 -6.97 -5.75 -17.44
N ASP A 40 -5.72 -5.59 -17.88
CA ASP A 40 -5.30 -4.45 -18.72
C ASP A 40 -6.00 -4.48 -20.09
N GLU A 41 -6.28 -5.66 -20.64
CA GLU A 41 -7.07 -5.83 -21.85
C GLU A 41 -8.54 -5.38 -21.66
N LEU A 42 -9.16 -5.71 -20.52
CA LEU A 42 -10.52 -5.24 -20.20
C LEU A 42 -10.60 -3.73 -20.07
N VAL A 43 -9.56 -3.10 -19.50
CA VAL A 43 -9.41 -1.64 -19.49
C VAL A 43 -9.30 -1.11 -20.92
N HIS A 44 -8.41 -1.68 -21.74
CA HIS A 44 -8.16 -1.22 -23.09
C HIS A 44 -9.41 -1.29 -23.98
N ARG A 45 -10.22 -2.36 -23.82
CA ARG A 45 -11.50 -2.56 -24.49
C ARG A 45 -12.65 -1.75 -23.87
N ARG A 46 -12.39 -0.97 -22.80
CA ARG A 46 -13.36 -0.12 -22.08
C ARG A 46 -14.52 -0.89 -21.45
N PHE A 47 -14.35 -2.17 -21.12
CA PHE A 47 -15.33 -2.91 -20.31
C PHE A 47 -15.27 -2.51 -18.84
N ILE A 48 -14.08 -2.13 -18.36
CA ILE A 48 -13.87 -1.57 -17.03
C ILE A 48 -13.17 -0.22 -17.17
N GLN A 49 -13.55 0.72 -16.33
CA GLN A 49 -13.04 2.09 -16.35
C GLN A 49 -11.98 2.26 -15.26
N PRO A 50 -10.79 2.81 -15.57
CA PRO A 50 -9.80 3.17 -14.56
C PRO A 50 -10.38 4.20 -13.58
N VAL A 51 -10.22 3.93 -12.28
CA VAL A 51 -10.55 4.89 -11.20
C VAL A 51 -9.28 5.52 -10.68
N SER A 52 -8.28 4.69 -10.38
CA SER A 52 -6.95 5.15 -9.99
C SER A 52 -5.86 4.53 -10.84
N ILE A 53 -4.92 5.37 -11.22
CA ILE A 53 -3.76 5.05 -12.05
C ILE A 53 -2.54 5.44 -11.23
N ASN A 54 -1.58 4.53 -11.08
CA ASN A 54 -0.33 4.83 -10.39
C ASN A 54 0.59 5.68 -11.29
N PHE A 55 1.74 6.09 -10.74
CA PHE A 55 2.68 6.95 -11.46
C PHE A 55 3.34 6.28 -12.68
N TYR A 56 3.31 4.95 -12.77
CA TYR A 56 3.74 4.20 -13.95
C TYR A 56 2.71 4.15 -15.08
N ASN A 57 1.61 4.89 -14.93
CA ASN A 57 0.45 4.82 -15.81
C ASN A 57 -0.22 3.43 -15.81
N GLU A 58 -0.02 2.63 -14.76
CA GLU A 58 -0.72 1.37 -14.57
C GLU A 58 -1.99 1.61 -13.79
N VAL A 59 -3.08 1.00 -14.24
CA VAL A 59 -4.37 1.05 -13.55
C VAL A 59 -4.27 0.20 -12.28
N VAL A 60 -4.53 0.80 -11.12
CA VAL A 60 -4.49 0.10 -9.82
C VAL A 60 -5.89 -0.16 -9.24
N SER A 61 -6.88 0.61 -9.67
CA SER A 61 -8.29 0.31 -9.40
C SER A 61 -9.17 0.67 -10.57
N CYS A 62 -10.31 -0.01 -10.68
CA CYS A 62 -11.31 0.21 -11.70
C CYS A 62 -12.72 0.25 -11.11
N THR A 63 -13.65 0.75 -11.92
CA THR A 63 -15.09 0.58 -11.72
C THR A 63 -15.73 0.11 -13.02
N VAL A 64 -16.99 -0.30 -12.98
CA VAL A 64 -17.74 -0.73 -14.16
C VAL A 64 -18.80 0.32 -14.45
N GLN A 65 -18.82 0.82 -15.69
CA GLN A 65 -19.85 1.76 -16.12
C GLN A 65 -21.23 1.09 -16.08
N VAL A 66 -22.28 1.82 -15.65
CA VAL A 66 -23.65 1.31 -15.47
C VAL A 66 -24.15 0.49 -16.65
N MET A 67 -24.02 0.98 -17.90
CA MET A 67 -24.49 0.24 -19.08
C MET A 67 -23.77 -1.10 -19.28
N VAL A 68 -22.47 -1.16 -19.00
CA VAL A 68 -21.68 -2.40 -19.08
C VAL A 68 -22.03 -3.33 -17.92
N HIS A 69 -22.27 -2.77 -16.73
CA HIS A 69 -22.72 -3.51 -15.57
C HIS A 69 -24.06 -4.21 -15.85
N ASP A 70 -25.04 -3.52 -16.43
CA ASP A 70 -26.34 -4.11 -16.80
C ASP A 70 -26.20 -5.24 -17.82
N LEU A 71 -25.32 -5.07 -18.82
CA LEU A 71 -24.98 -6.13 -19.77
C LEU A 71 -24.36 -7.35 -19.07
N ILE A 72 -23.42 -7.14 -18.15
CA ILE A 72 -22.77 -8.22 -17.37
C ILE A 72 -23.80 -8.93 -16.51
N VAL A 73 -24.70 -8.20 -15.84
CA VAL A 73 -25.78 -8.77 -15.02
C VAL A 73 -26.71 -9.62 -15.88
N HIS A 74 -27.14 -9.10 -17.03
CA HIS A 74 -28.01 -9.84 -17.96
C HIS A 74 -27.34 -11.12 -18.46
N LYS A 75 -26.10 -11.04 -18.95
CA LYS A 75 -25.34 -12.21 -19.42
C LYS A 75 -25.06 -13.21 -18.31
N SER A 76 -24.76 -12.73 -17.11
CA SER A 76 -24.54 -13.59 -15.94
C SER A 76 -25.79 -14.36 -15.54
N ALA A 77 -26.98 -13.75 -15.67
CA ALA A 77 -28.25 -14.41 -15.42
C ALA A 77 -28.58 -15.44 -16.50
N GLU A 78 -28.37 -15.09 -17.78
CA GLU A 78 -28.56 -15.99 -18.94
C GLU A 78 -27.72 -17.27 -18.81
N GLU A 79 -26.45 -17.14 -18.42
CA GLU A 79 -25.53 -18.27 -18.29
C GLU A 79 -25.53 -18.93 -16.91
N ASN A 80 -26.37 -18.45 -15.97
CA ASN A 80 -26.34 -18.86 -14.56
C ASN A 80 -24.91 -18.80 -13.96
N PHE A 81 -24.16 -17.76 -14.33
CA PHE A 81 -22.76 -17.59 -13.95
C PHE A 81 -22.60 -17.16 -12.49
N THR A 82 -23.50 -16.30 -11.99
CA THR A 82 -23.54 -15.80 -10.62
C THR A 82 -24.97 -15.55 -10.18
N VAL A 83 -25.31 -15.93 -8.95
CA VAL A 83 -26.58 -15.57 -8.30
C VAL A 83 -26.34 -14.40 -7.37
N VAL A 84 -27.16 -13.37 -7.52
CA VAL A 84 -27.15 -12.18 -6.65
C VAL A 84 -28.43 -12.20 -5.83
N VAL A 85 -28.28 -12.20 -4.51
CA VAL A 85 -29.39 -11.99 -3.57
C VAL A 85 -29.24 -10.58 -3.06
N ASP A 86 -30.03 -9.67 -3.61
CA ASP A 86 -30.11 -8.27 -3.21
C ASP A 86 -31.41 -8.06 -2.45
N TYR A 87 -31.32 -7.66 -1.18
CA TYR A 87 -32.50 -7.42 -0.33
C TYR A 87 -33.07 -6.00 -0.50
N ASN A 88 -32.36 -5.11 -1.19
CA ASN A 88 -32.83 -3.77 -1.54
C ASN A 88 -33.55 -3.73 -2.91
N ARG A 89 -33.41 -4.77 -3.74
CA ARG A 89 -34.04 -4.90 -5.07
C ARG A 89 -34.82 -6.23 -5.19
N LYS A 90 -35.61 -6.41 -6.25
CA LYS A 90 -36.34 -7.68 -6.48
C LYS A 90 -35.34 -8.81 -6.75
N ILE A 91 -35.51 -9.93 -6.04
CA ILE A 91 -34.75 -11.17 -6.20
C ILE A 91 -34.87 -11.66 -7.65
N LEU A 92 -33.74 -11.80 -8.34
CA LEU A 92 -33.68 -12.40 -9.68
C LEU A 92 -33.72 -13.93 -9.57
N ALA A 93 -34.32 -14.57 -10.58
CA ALA A 93 -34.73 -15.98 -10.61
C ALA A 93 -33.69 -16.96 -9.99
N LEU A 94 -34.21 -17.87 -9.17
CA LEU A 94 -33.39 -18.77 -8.34
C LEU A 94 -33.12 -20.09 -9.10
N SER A 95 -31.84 -20.34 -9.35
CA SER A 95 -31.33 -21.57 -9.98
C SER A 95 -30.97 -22.65 -8.95
N HIS A 96 -31.09 -23.91 -9.34
CA HIS A 96 -30.75 -25.08 -8.53
C HIS A 96 -29.22 -25.28 -8.36
N LYS A 97 -28.40 -24.66 -9.21
CA LYS A 97 -26.93 -24.82 -9.20
C LYS A 97 -26.23 -23.47 -9.08
N VAL A 98 -25.81 -23.12 -7.87
CA VAL A 98 -25.14 -21.85 -7.57
C VAL A 98 -23.65 -22.10 -7.32
N ARG A 99 -22.80 -21.67 -8.26
CA ARG A 99 -21.33 -21.73 -8.09
C ARG A 99 -20.77 -20.44 -7.49
N ARG A 100 -21.41 -19.29 -7.74
CA ARG A 100 -21.00 -17.98 -7.24
C ARG A 100 -22.20 -17.28 -6.67
N LEU A 101 -22.06 -16.81 -5.44
CA LEU A 101 -23.13 -16.19 -4.68
C LEU A 101 -22.66 -14.82 -4.19
N SER A 102 -23.46 -13.81 -4.47
CA SER A 102 -23.26 -12.45 -3.99
C SER A 102 -24.46 -12.08 -3.11
N LEU A 103 -24.24 -11.89 -1.82
CA LEU A 103 -25.26 -11.47 -0.87
C LEU A 103 -25.10 -9.98 -0.61
N GLN A 104 -26.08 -9.19 -1.03
CA GLN A 104 -26.15 -7.74 -0.80
C GLN A 104 -27.26 -7.52 0.24
N LEU A 105 -26.86 -7.50 1.51
CA LEU A 105 -27.76 -7.58 2.67
C LEU A 105 -28.48 -6.25 2.96
N GLY A 106 -27.93 -5.13 2.50
CA GLY A 106 -28.50 -3.80 2.76
C GLY A 106 -28.62 -3.50 4.27
N ASP A 107 -29.61 -2.65 4.62
CA ASP A 107 -29.94 -2.29 6.01
C ASP A 107 -31.04 -3.18 6.61
N ALA A 108 -31.47 -4.21 5.88
CA ALA A 108 -32.61 -5.03 6.22
C ALA A 108 -32.26 -6.00 7.35
N LYS A 109 -32.52 -5.58 8.61
CA LYS A 109 -32.54 -6.47 9.78
C LYS A 109 -33.40 -7.70 9.40
N TYR A 110 -32.84 -8.91 9.53
CA TYR A 110 -33.48 -10.23 9.24
C TYR A 110 -33.45 -10.76 7.80
N ALA A 111 -32.58 -10.25 6.92
CA ALA A 111 -32.33 -10.87 5.63
C ALA A 111 -31.85 -12.34 5.78
N LYS A 112 -32.65 -13.32 5.29
CA LYS A 112 -32.31 -14.76 5.30
C LYS A 112 -32.12 -15.26 3.88
N ILE A 113 -31.00 -15.95 3.64
CA ILE A 113 -30.74 -16.60 2.34
C ILE A 113 -31.95 -17.46 1.96
N PRO A 114 -32.52 -17.29 0.75
CA PRO A 114 -33.58 -18.13 0.25
C PRO A 114 -33.26 -19.62 0.39
N ALA A 115 -34.20 -20.40 0.95
CA ALA A 115 -33.98 -21.81 1.31
C ALA A 115 -33.64 -22.72 0.12
N ASN A 116 -33.96 -22.28 -1.10
CA ASN A 116 -33.69 -23.01 -2.34
C ASN A 116 -32.26 -22.81 -2.89
N ILE A 117 -31.44 -21.93 -2.30
CA ILE A 117 -30.05 -21.76 -2.70
C ILE A 117 -29.21 -22.87 -2.06
N SER A 118 -28.70 -23.78 -2.89
CA SER A 118 -27.77 -24.82 -2.45
C SER A 118 -26.41 -24.20 -2.09
N LYS A 119 -26.06 -24.25 -0.81
CA LYS A 119 -24.80 -23.72 -0.26
C LYS A 119 -23.59 -24.62 -0.56
N SER A 120 -23.84 -25.92 -0.78
CA SER A 120 -22.80 -26.94 -0.92
C SER A 120 -22.02 -26.88 -2.24
N GLN A 121 -22.52 -26.17 -3.26
CA GLN A 121 -21.85 -26.04 -4.56
C GLN A 121 -21.17 -24.68 -4.78
N VAL A 122 -21.31 -23.75 -3.82
CA VAL A 122 -20.75 -22.40 -3.91
C VAL A 122 -19.24 -22.48 -3.77
N ARG A 123 -18.53 -21.85 -4.72
CA ARG A 123 -17.07 -21.73 -4.77
C ARG A 123 -16.59 -20.30 -4.53
N SER A 124 -17.46 -19.33 -4.76
CA SER A 124 -17.19 -17.92 -4.45
C SER A 124 -18.36 -17.29 -3.76
N LEU A 125 -18.08 -16.65 -2.64
CA LEU A 125 -19.05 -15.99 -1.80
C LEU A 125 -18.60 -14.56 -1.53
N GLY A 126 -19.41 -13.60 -1.95
CA GLY A 126 -19.29 -12.20 -1.58
C GLY A 126 -20.44 -11.82 -0.64
N VAL A 127 -20.14 -11.20 0.50
CA VAL A 127 -21.16 -10.74 1.45
C VAL A 127 -20.92 -9.26 1.72
N PHE A 128 -21.96 -8.44 1.48
CA PHE A 128 -21.90 -6.99 1.55
C PHE A 128 -23.07 -6.45 2.37
N GLY A 129 -22.80 -5.64 3.39
CA GLY A 129 -23.84 -4.97 4.20
C GLY A 129 -23.75 -5.27 5.70
N LEU A 130 -24.89 -5.21 6.39
CA LEU A 130 -24.94 -5.36 7.84
C LEU A 130 -24.47 -6.73 8.34
N SER A 131 -23.57 -6.72 9.32
CA SER A 131 -22.97 -7.93 9.91
C SER A 131 -24.00 -8.85 10.60
N GLU A 132 -25.07 -8.27 11.15
CA GLU A 132 -26.14 -8.97 11.87
C GLU A 132 -26.97 -9.87 10.95
N CYS A 133 -26.91 -9.62 9.63
CA CYS A 133 -27.62 -10.38 8.61
C CYS A 133 -26.73 -11.44 7.94
N MET A 134 -25.49 -11.57 8.39
CA MET A 134 -24.54 -12.49 7.80
C MET A 134 -24.96 -13.96 8.05
N PRO A 135 -24.99 -14.80 7.01
CA PRO A 135 -25.23 -16.24 7.18
C PRO A 135 -24.07 -16.93 7.91
N PHE A 136 -24.33 -18.11 8.47
CA PHE A 136 -23.25 -18.96 8.96
C PHE A 136 -22.39 -19.46 7.79
N ILE A 137 -21.19 -18.91 7.66
CA ILE A 137 -20.30 -19.17 6.52
C ILE A 137 -19.76 -20.62 6.48
N GLY A 138 -19.76 -21.33 7.61
CA GLY A 138 -19.28 -22.72 7.68
C GLY A 138 -20.09 -23.70 6.82
N GLU A 139 -21.31 -23.34 6.40
CA GLU A 139 -22.13 -24.15 5.49
C GLU A 139 -21.58 -24.22 4.05
N PHE A 140 -20.71 -23.29 3.65
CA PHE A 140 -20.23 -23.18 2.27
C PHE A 140 -18.92 -23.97 2.05
N LYS A 141 -18.98 -25.29 2.24
CA LYS A 141 -17.80 -26.18 2.30
C LYS A 141 -16.85 -26.15 1.08
N LEU A 142 -17.33 -25.74 -0.10
CA LEU A 142 -16.52 -25.72 -1.34
C LEU A 142 -15.97 -24.33 -1.70
N VAL A 143 -16.14 -23.33 -0.82
CA VAL A 143 -15.69 -21.96 -1.10
C VAL A 143 -14.17 -21.90 -1.21
N ARG A 144 -13.72 -21.23 -2.28
CA ARG A 144 -12.34 -20.89 -2.60
C ARG A 144 -12.10 -19.39 -2.45
N VAL A 145 -13.08 -18.56 -2.77
CA VAL A 145 -13.01 -17.10 -2.65
C VAL A 145 -14.08 -16.62 -1.69
N LEU A 146 -13.65 -16.03 -0.56
CA LEU A 146 -14.53 -15.40 0.40
C LEU A 146 -14.16 -13.92 0.53
N ASN A 147 -15.09 -13.04 0.19
CA ASN A 147 -14.95 -11.59 0.31
C ASN A 147 -16.07 -11.05 1.19
N LEU A 148 -15.71 -10.54 2.37
CA LEU A 148 -16.63 -10.00 3.36
C LEU A 148 -16.40 -8.49 3.46
N GLN A 149 -17.44 -7.72 3.18
CA GLN A 149 -17.48 -6.27 3.41
C GLN A 149 -18.67 -5.98 4.31
N LEU A 150 -18.40 -5.96 5.61
CA LEU A 150 -19.41 -5.95 6.66
C LEU A 150 -19.38 -4.64 7.43
N PHE A 151 -20.55 -4.16 7.83
CA PHE A 151 -20.66 -2.97 8.67
C PHE A 151 -21.54 -3.26 9.89
N GLY A 152 -21.24 -2.66 11.03
CA GLY A 152 -22.03 -2.76 12.24
C GLY A 152 -23.09 -1.68 12.36
N HIS A 153 -24.19 -1.97 13.05
CA HIS A 153 -25.12 -0.92 13.47
C HIS A 153 -24.63 -0.23 14.75
N HIS A 154 -24.16 1.02 14.66
CA HIS A 154 -23.70 1.79 15.83
C HIS A 154 -24.87 2.31 16.68
N ASN A 155 -25.61 1.41 17.35
CA ASN A 155 -26.67 1.77 18.30
C ASN A 155 -26.19 1.64 19.76
N GLY A 156 -25.20 2.46 20.14
CA GLY A 156 -24.76 2.66 21.52
C GLY A 156 -23.96 1.50 22.15
N ASP A 157 -22.80 1.85 22.72
CA ASP A 157 -21.93 1.19 23.73
C ASP A 157 -21.75 -0.35 23.78
N GLN A 158 -22.31 -1.13 22.86
CA GLN A 158 -22.04 -2.55 22.76
C GLN A 158 -20.84 -2.79 21.85
N ASP A 159 -19.80 -3.40 22.42
CA ASP A 159 -18.69 -4.03 21.69
C ASP A 159 -19.24 -5.19 20.84
N LEU A 160 -19.86 -4.84 19.70
CA LEU A 160 -20.24 -5.82 18.69
C LEU A 160 -18.96 -6.57 18.26
N THR A 161 -19.04 -7.89 18.21
CA THR A 161 -17.95 -8.74 17.70
C THR A 161 -18.56 -9.79 16.80
N ILE A 162 -18.03 -9.91 15.58
CA ILE A 162 -18.48 -10.89 14.59
C ILE A 162 -17.69 -12.18 14.78
N ASP A 163 -18.39 -13.29 15.04
CA ASP A 163 -17.76 -14.61 15.13
C ASP A 163 -17.59 -15.22 13.73
N LEU A 164 -16.33 -15.34 13.28
CA LEU A 164 -15.94 -16.01 12.04
C LEU A 164 -15.09 -17.26 12.30
N THR A 165 -15.21 -17.88 13.48
CA THR A 165 -14.50 -19.13 13.80
C THR A 165 -14.84 -20.29 12.83
N GLY A 166 -16.02 -20.24 12.21
CA GLY A 166 -16.44 -21.19 11.16
C GLY A 166 -15.57 -21.17 9.89
N ILE A 167 -14.72 -20.14 9.67
CA ILE A 167 -13.76 -20.12 8.55
C ILE A 167 -12.84 -21.34 8.59
N SER A 168 -12.50 -21.85 9.78
CA SER A 168 -11.64 -23.03 9.95
C SER A 168 -12.15 -24.30 9.25
N GLU A 169 -13.43 -24.35 8.92
CA GLU A 169 -14.08 -25.48 8.23
C GLU A 169 -14.00 -25.37 6.68
N LEU A 170 -13.47 -24.27 6.15
CA LEU A 170 -13.40 -23.98 4.71
C LEU A 170 -12.07 -24.47 4.12
N PHE A 171 -11.89 -25.80 4.06
CA PHE A 171 -10.62 -26.42 3.64
C PHE A 171 -10.20 -26.13 2.19
N HIS A 172 -11.14 -25.67 1.34
CA HIS A 172 -10.87 -25.29 -0.05
C HIS A 172 -10.57 -23.81 -0.23
N LEU A 173 -10.62 -23.01 0.84
CA LEU A 173 -10.41 -21.57 0.80
C LEU A 173 -9.01 -21.23 0.29
N ARG A 174 -8.94 -20.32 -0.68
CA ARG A 174 -7.71 -19.83 -1.32
C ARG A 174 -7.55 -18.32 -1.16
N TYR A 175 -8.65 -17.57 -1.17
CA TYR A 175 -8.66 -16.13 -0.98
C TYR A 175 -9.66 -15.78 0.11
N LEU A 176 -9.21 -15.04 1.11
CA LEU A 176 -10.03 -14.46 2.17
C LEU A 176 -9.73 -12.97 2.28
N LYS A 177 -10.74 -12.13 2.07
CA LYS A 177 -10.71 -10.70 2.38
C LYS A 177 -11.82 -10.33 3.35
N ILE A 178 -11.48 -9.59 4.39
CA ILE A 178 -12.42 -9.08 5.39
C ILE A 178 -12.18 -7.58 5.55
N VAL A 179 -13.21 -6.82 5.22
CA VAL A 179 -13.33 -5.39 5.50
C VAL A 179 -14.47 -5.25 6.49
N CYS A 180 -14.19 -4.69 7.66
CA CYS A 180 -15.21 -4.48 8.68
C CYS A 180 -14.86 -3.29 9.58
N ASP A 181 -15.88 -2.58 10.05
CA ASP A 181 -15.77 -1.51 11.07
C ASP A 181 -15.98 -2.03 12.50
N VAL A 182 -16.35 -3.31 12.66
CA VAL A 182 -16.59 -4.01 13.92
C VAL A 182 -15.54 -5.10 14.14
N CYS A 183 -15.23 -5.41 15.41
CA CYS A 183 -14.25 -6.44 15.76
C CYS A 183 -14.61 -7.80 15.18
N VAL A 184 -13.62 -8.51 14.65
CA VAL A 184 -13.80 -9.83 14.03
C VAL A 184 -13.04 -10.89 14.82
N LYS A 185 -13.75 -11.90 15.31
CA LYS A 185 -13.15 -13.07 15.94
C LYS A 185 -12.85 -14.13 14.88
N LEU A 186 -11.58 -14.21 14.50
CA LEU A 186 -11.07 -15.27 13.63
C LEU A 186 -10.97 -16.61 14.38
N PRO A 187 -10.87 -17.76 13.67
CA PRO A 187 -10.63 -19.05 14.30
C PRO A 187 -9.35 -19.03 15.13
N GLY A 188 -9.30 -19.73 16.26
CA GLY A 188 -8.09 -19.80 17.09
C GLY A 188 -6.93 -20.61 16.48
N ARG A 189 -7.18 -21.30 15.36
CA ARG A 189 -6.19 -22.04 14.56
C ARG A 189 -6.48 -21.88 13.07
N MET A 190 -5.48 -21.43 12.32
CA MET A 190 -5.55 -21.22 10.87
C MET A 190 -4.86 -22.34 10.08
N ARG A 191 -4.06 -23.20 10.72
CA ARG A 191 -3.28 -24.27 10.06
C ARG A 191 -4.11 -25.26 9.23
N GLY A 192 -5.41 -25.38 9.50
CA GLY A 192 -6.34 -26.20 8.71
C GLY A 192 -6.58 -25.68 7.28
N LEU A 193 -6.33 -24.40 7.02
CA LEU A 193 -6.57 -23.74 5.74
C LEU A 193 -5.41 -23.95 4.75
N GLN A 194 -5.05 -25.21 4.50
CA GLN A 194 -3.87 -25.58 3.70
C GLN A 194 -3.90 -25.11 2.24
N CYS A 195 -5.07 -24.72 1.74
CA CYS A 195 -5.23 -24.16 0.40
C CYS A 195 -5.11 -22.64 0.33
N LEU A 196 -5.00 -21.93 1.47
CA LEU A 196 -5.04 -20.48 1.51
C LEU A 196 -3.81 -19.87 0.83
N GLU A 197 -4.05 -19.00 -0.13
CA GLU A 197 -3.06 -18.27 -0.93
C GLU A 197 -3.03 -16.78 -0.56
N THR A 198 -4.19 -16.19 -0.21
CA THR A 198 -4.33 -14.79 0.21
C THR A 198 -5.17 -14.67 1.48
N LEU A 199 -4.63 -13.97 2.48
CA LEU A 199 -5.37 -13.44 3.63
C LEU A 199 -5.23 -11.91 3.66
N ASP A 200 -6.36 -11.21 3.60
CA ASP A 200 -6.44 -9.76 3.76
C ASP A 200 -7.46 -9.42 4.85
N VAL A 201 -6.97 -8.99 6.00
CA VAL A 201 -7.77 -8.56 7.16
C VAL A 201 -7.32 -7.18 7.65
N MET A 202 -6.66 -6.41 6.76
CA MET A 202 -6.03 -5.13 7.09
C MET A 202 -7.05 -4.05 7.51
N ASP A 203 -8.24 -4.08 6.90
CA ASP A 203 -9.32 -3.13 7.13
C ASP A 203 -10.31 -3.66 8.19
N THR A 204 -9.78 -4.16 9.31
CA THR A 204 -10.56 -4.55 10.50
C THR A 204 -10.08 -3.76 11.71
N PRO A 205 -10.98 -3.41 12.66
CA PRO A 205 -10.59 -2.61 13.81
C PRO A 205 -9.75 -3.43 14.79
N LYS A 206 -9.25 -2.72 15.81
CA LYS A 206 -8.55 -3.30 16.96
C LYS A 206 -9.33 -4.46 17.57
N GLY A 207 -8.62 -5.52 17.94
CA GLY A 207 -9.19 -6.74 18.54
C GLY A 207 -9.27 -7.92 17.57
N THR A 208 -9.14 -7.69 16.26
CA THR A 208 -8.99 -8.78 15.28
C THR A 208 -7.59 -9.37 15.36
N TYR A 209 -7.49 -10.63 15.83
CA TYR A 209 -6.22 -11.33 15.99
C TYR A 209 -6.05 -12.45 14.96
N VAL A 210 -4.92 -12.44 14.26
CA VAL A 210 -4.52 -13.54 13.35
C VAL A 210 -3.64 -14.53 14.12
N PRO A 211 -4.06 -15.79 14.27
CA PRO A 211 -3.28 -16.81 14.97
C PRO A 211 -1.90 -17.04 14.36
N TRP A 212 -0.92 -17.25 15.23
CA TRP A 212 0.47 -17.50 14.85
C TRP A 212 0.66 -18.74 13.97
N ASP A 213 -0.22 -19.74 14.05
CA ASP A 213 -0.12 -20.97 13.26
C ASP A 213 -0.37 -20.75 11.75
N ILE A 214 -0.73 -19.52 11.34
CA ILE A 214 -0.77 -19.09 9.94
C ILE A 214 0.57 -19.27 9.21
N ILE A 215 1.69 -19.20 9.95
CA ILE A 215 3.04 -19.38 9.40
C ILE A 215 3.27 -20.79 8.83
N TYR A 216 2.45 -21.78 9.21
CA TYR A 216 2.51 -23.14 8.67
C TYR A 216 1.77 -23.32 7.34
N LEU A 217 1.12 -22.28 6.82
CA LEU A 217 0.41 -22.34 5.55
C LEU A 217 1.39 -22.26 4.37
N THR A 218 1.72 -23.43 3.81
CA THR A 218 2.74 -23.56 2.74
C THR A 218 2.35 -22.95 1.40
N ARG A 219 1.06 -22.62 1.20
CA ARG A 219 0.54 -22.00 -0.02
C ARG A 219 0.30 -20.49 0.12
N LEU A 220 0.47 -19.93 1.32
CA LEU A 220 0.21 -18.52 1.57
C LEU A 220 1.25 -17.67 0.83
N LEU A 221 0.78 -16.82 -0.08
CA LEU A 221 1.58 -15.90 -0.88
C LEU A 221 1.42 -14.47 -0.41
N HIS A 222 0.22 -14.12 0.04
CA HIS A 222 -0.19 -12.74 0.32
C HIS A 222 -0.83 -12.62 1.70
N LEU A 223 -0.24 -11.78 2.56
CA LEU A 223 -0.70 -11.59 3.93
C LEU A 223 -0.84 -10.10 4.24
N SER A 224 -2.04 -9.66 4.58
CA SER A 224 -2.33 -8.29 5.00
C SER A 224 -2.97 -8.28 6.38
N LEU A 225 -2.36 -7.57 7.33
CA LEU A 225 -2.63 -7.68 8.77
C LEU A 225 -3.19 -6.37 9.35
N PRO A 226 -4.08 -6.46 10.36
CA PRO A 226 -4.67 -5.31 11.03
C PRO A 226 -3.66 -4.57 11.93
N PRO A 227 -3.99 -3.33 12.34
CA PRO A 227 -3.06 -2.40 13.00
C PRO A 227 -2.40 -2.94 14.27
N ASP A 228 -3.13 -3.69 15.10
CA ASP A 228 -2.64 -4.16 16.39
C ASP A 228 -1.96 -5.54 16.33
N THR A 229 -1.67 -6.08 15.14
CA THR A 229 -1.01 -7.38 15.02
C THR A 229 0.41 -7.31 15.55
N ASN A 230 0.76 -8.09 16.58
CA ASN A 230 2.13 -8.23 17.07
C ASN A 230 2.80 -9.44 16.40
N LEU A 231 3.67 -9.19 15.42
CA LEU A 231 4.38 -10.27 14.72
C LEU A 231 5.27 -11.11 15.63
N LEU A 232 5.75 -10.56 16.76
CA LEU A 232 6.55 -11.33 17.72
C LEU A 232 5.74 -12.42 18.43
N ASP A 233 4.41 -12.31 18.48
CA ASP A 233 3.57 -13.41 18.97
C ASP A 233 3.67 -14.65 18.07
N TRP A 234 4.27 -14.52 16.89
CA TRP A 234 4.52 -15.62 15.95
C TRP A 234 5.92 -16.23 16.08
N SER A 235 6.73 -15.72 17.01
CA SER A 235 8.01 -16.33 17.34
C SER A 235 7.80 -17.67 18.05
N VAL A 236 8.62 -18.66 17.68
CA VAL A 236 8.63 -19.98 18.32
C VAL A 236 9.95 -20.13 19.04
N GLY A 237 9.89 -20.21 20.38
CA GLY A 237 11.06 -20.37 21.28
C GLY A 237 11.68 -19.05 21.76
N ASP A 238 12.63 -19.16 22.71
CA ASP A 238 13.33 -18.02 23.33
C ASP A 238 14.25 -17.24 22.35
N ASP A 239 14.56 -17.83 21.19
CA ASP A 239 15.49 -17.29 20.19
C ASP A 239 14.85 -16.31 19.18
N LEU A 240 13.61 -15.85 19.41
CA LEU A 240 12.85 -14.97 18.50
C LEU A 240 12.73 -15.51 17.06
N SER A 241 12.92 -16.82 16.87
CA SER A 241 12.89 -17.41 15.54
C SER A 241 11.46 -17.46 14.99
N LEU A 242 11.17 -16.67 13.96
CA LEU A 242 9.90 -16.76 13.24
C LEU A 242 9.94 -18.01 12.36
N CYS A 243 8.96 -18.92 12.51
CA CYS A 243 8.87 -20.09 11.64
C CYS A 243 8.57 -19.66 10.21
N LYS A 244 9.18 -20.36 9.25
CA LYS A 244 9.25 -19.94 7.85
C LYS A 244 7.95 -20.22 7.08
N PRO A 245 7.09 -19.23 6.74
CA PRO A 245 6.23 -19.36 5.57
C PRO A 245 7.10 -19.42 4.29
N TYR A 246 7.34 -20.62 3.79
CA TYR A 246 8.27 -20.90 2.69
C TYR A 246 7.96 -20.20 1.36
N ARG A 247 6.78 -19.58 1.20
CA ARG A 247 6.32 -18.99 -0.06
C ARG A 247 5.71 -17.60 0.04
N LEU A 248 5.75 -16.96 1.21
CA LEU A 248 5.19 -15.63 1.37
C LEU A 248 5.93 -14.64 0.46
N GLN A 249 5.19 -13.94 -0.41
CA GLN A 249 5.71 -12.97 -1.38
C GLN A 249 5.37 -11.53 -0.99
N ASP A 250 4.15 -11.31 -0.49
CA ASP A 250 3.67 -9.99 -0.10
C ASP A 250 3.24 -9.97 1.37
N LEU A 251 3.80 -9.04 2.13
CA LEU A 251 3.42 -8.75 3.50
C LEU A 251 3.01 -7.28 3.63
N CYS A 252 1.77 -7.06 4.07
CA CYS A 252 1.23 -5.74 4.35
C CYS A 252 0.79 -5.67 5.81
N ILE A 253 1.19 -4.62 6.51
CA ILE A 253 0.86 -4.41 7.91
C ILE A 253 0.23 -3.02 8.02
N SER A 254 -0.99 -2.99 8.54
CA SER A 254 -1.58 -1.73 8.97
C SER A 254 -0.83 -1.26 10.22
N THR A 255 -0.57 0.03 10.36
CA THR A 255 0.03 0.61 11.57
C THR A 255 -1.05 1.30 12.38
N PRO A 256 -1.08 1.10 13.72
CA PRO A 256 -2.12 1.68 14.56
C PRO A 256 -1.99 3.21 14.58
N LEU A 257 -3.11 3.88 14.85
CA LEU A 257 -3.16 5.34 15.00
C LEU A 257 -2.58 5.80 16.36
N SER A 258 -2.41 4.87 17.32
CA SER A 258 -2.12 5.17 18.73
C SER A 258 -0.63 5.20 19.09
N SER A 259 -0.33 5.87 20.21
CA SER A 259 0.99 6.11 20.82
C SER A 259 1.75 4.88 21.34
N ASP A 260 1.38 3.64 20.97
CA ASP A 260 2.12 2.44 21.39
C ASP A 260 3.35 2.25 20.50
N THR A 261 4.37 3.06 20.80
CA THR A 261 5.65 3.05 20.10
C THR A 261 6.37 1.71 20.24
N ASP A 262 6.11 0.96 21.32
CA ASP A 262 6.80 -0.28 21.60
C ASP A 262 6.25 -1.43 20.76
N HIS A 263 4.93 -1.48 20.54
CA HIS A 263 4.32 -2.42 19.59
C HIS A 263 4.85 -2.22 18.17
N LEU A 264 4.93 -0.96 17.72
CA LEU A 264 5.47 -0.63 16.41
C LEU A 264 6.94 -1.02 16.28
N LYS A 265 7.78 -0.76 17.29
CA LYS A 265 9.19 -1.19 17.31
C LYS A 265 9.31 -2.71 17.23
N ARG A 266 8.49 -3.46 17.98
CA ARG A 266 8.47 -4.93 17.94
C ARG A 266 8.12 -5.46 16.56
N ASN A 267 7.11 -4.88 15.91
CA ASN A 267 6.76 -5.23 14.54
C ASN A 267 7.88 -4.91 13.56
N MET A 268 8.55 -3.77 13.71
CA MET A 268 9.69 -3.42 12.88
C MET A 268 10.88 -4.39 13.09
N HIS A 269 11.16 -4.83 14.32
CA HIS A 269 12.16 -5.88 14.59
C HIS A 269 11.77 -7.22 13.93
N ALA A 270 10.51 -7.62 14.05
CA ALA A 270 10.00 -8.83 13.42
C ALA A 270 10.08 -8.76 11.89
N MET A 271 9.84 -7.57 11.31
CA MET A 271 9.97 -7.32 9.89
C MET A 271 11.42 -7.43 9.40
N ASP A 272 12.37 -6.88 10.16
CA ASP A 272 13.80 -7.04 9.85
C ASP A 272 14.21 -8.52 9.90
N TYR A 273 13.68 -9.29 10.86
CA TYR A 273 13.88 -10.74 10.93
C TYR A 273 13.23 -11.47 9.73
N LEU A 274 11.98 -11.15 9.39
CA LEU A 274 11.29 -11.74 8.24
C LEU A 274 12.04 -11.45 6.95
N ARG A 275 12.57 -10.24 6.79
CA ARG A 275 13.39 -9.89 5.64
C ARG A 275 14.64 -10.76 5.57
N TYR A 276 15.25 -11.07 6.72
CA TYR A 276 16.48 -11.84 6.81
C TYR A 276 16.30 -13.34 6.49
N GLU A 277 15.27 -13.98 7.04
CA GLU A 277 15.07 -15.42 6.91
C GLU A 277 14.27 -15.85 5.68
N HIS A 278 13.60 -14.92 4.98
CA HIS A 278 12.70 -15.24 3.87
C HIS A 278 13.26 -14.87 2.48
N ASP A 279 13.75 -15.87 1.77
CA ASP A 279 14.23 -15.74 0.38
C ASP A 279 13.11 -15.42 -0.64
N SER A 280 11.84 -15.62 -0.29
CA SER A 280 10.70 -15.44 -1.22
C SER A 280 9.99 -14.09 -1.13
N LEU A 281 10.26 -13.30 -0.08
CA LEU A 281 9.53 -12.06 0.19
C LEU A 281 9.97 -10.97 -0.79
N LYS A 282 9.02 -10.45 -1.57
CA LYS A 282 9.25 -9.43 -2.61
C LYS A 282 8.71 -8.07 -2.21
N THR A 283 7.58 -8.04 -1.51
CA THR A 283 6.88 -6.81 -1.17
C THR A 283 6.65 -6.69 0.33
N ILE A 284 7.02 -5.52 0.86
CA ILE A 284 6.74 -5.10 2.23
C ILE A 284 5.98 -3.78 2.18
N LYS A 285 4.82 -3.72 2.84
CA LYS A 285 4.04 -2.49 2.98
C LYS A 285 3.64 -2.21 4.41
N LEU A 286 3.81 -0.96 4.83
CA LEU A 286 3.36 -0.43 6.11
C LEU A 286 2.35 0.70 5.83
N VAL A 287 1.08 0.43 6.10
CA VAL A 287 -0.02 1.32 5.73
C VAL A 287 -0.64 1.93 6.98
N ALA A 288 -0.82 3.24 7.04
CA ALA A 288 -1.51 3.88 8.14
C ALA A 288 -2.99 3.47 8.11
N HIS A 289 -3.51 3.00 9.25
CA HIS A 289 -4.91 2.61 9.35
C HIS A 289 -5.83 3.81 9.03
N GLY A 290 -6.57 3.71 7.94
CA GLY A 290 -7.46 4.76 7.46
C GLY A 290 -8.86 4.62 8.03
N SER A 291 -9.09 4.97 9.30
CA SER A 291 -10.46 5.24 9.72
C SER A 291 -10.92 6.58 9.09
N SER A 292 -12.08 6.53 8.46
CA SER A 292 -12.74 7.63 7.76
C SER A 292 -13.20 8.71 8.73
N VAL A 293 -12.30 9.53 9.27
CA VAL A 293 -12.66 10.79 9.94
C VAL A 293 -11.62 11.85 9.60
N SER A 294 -12.12 13.02 9.20
CA SER A 294 -11.43 14.30 9.07
C SER A 294 -10.34 14.49 10.14
N TYR A 295 -9.08 14.70 9.73
CA TYR A 295 -7.98 14.98 10.65
C TYR A 295 -8.01 16.44 11.11
N GLY A 296 -8.46 16.64 12.35
CA GLY A 296 -7.90 17.63 13.26
C GLY A 296 -7.36 16.88 14.48
N ASP A 297 -6.11 17.13 14.85
CA ASP A 297 -5.54 16.85 16.18
C ASP A 297 -5.27 15.40 16.67
N ALA A 298 -4.85 14.47 15.81
CA ALA A 298 -4.18 13.24 16.32
C ALA A 298 -2.68 13.48 16.56
N SER A 299 -2.28 13.39 17.82
CA SER A 299 -0.97 13.74 18.38
C SER A 299 0.19 12.80 17.97
N LYS A 300 1.18 13.37 17.26
CA LYS A 300 2.64 13.43 17.52
C LYS A 300 3.48 12.18 17.91
N ALA A 301 2.96 10.96 18.07
CA ALA A 301 3.81 9.80 18.36
C ALA A 301 4.50 9.30 17.08
N ARG A 302 5.80 9.61 16.94
CA ARG A 302 6.65 9.18 15.83
C ARG A 302 7.71 8.22 16.36
N VAL A 303 7.92 7.09 15.68
CA VAL A 303 8.98 6.13 16.00
C VAL A 303 10.12 6.30 15.02
N ASN A 304 11.25 6.75 15.54
CA ASN A 304 12.52 6.74 14.83
C ASN A 304 13.01 5.29 14.76
N TRP A 305 13.03 4.74 13.56
CA TRP A 305 13.55 3.41 13.29
C TRP A 305 14.95 3.51 12.69
N VAL A 306 15.92 2.90 13.37
CA VAL A 306 17.25 2.64 12.82
C VAL A 306 17.28 1.16 12.49
N LEU A 307 17.71 0.83 11.27
CA LEU A 307 17.96 -0.57 10.90
C LEU A 307 19.07 -1.11 11.80
N ASP A 308 18.74 -1.84 12.86
CA ASP A 308 19.79 -2.34 13.75
C ASP A 308 20.52 -3.49 13.04
N HIS A 309 21.84 -3.33 12.85
CA HIS A 309 22.66 -4.48 12.52
C HIS A 309 22.72 -5.39 13.74
N PRO A 310 22.59 -6.71 13.60
CA PRO A 310 22.75 -7.66 14.71
C PRO A 310 24.21 -7.78 15.19
N GLN A 311 24.97 -6.68 15.22
CA GLN A 311 26.37 -6.60 15.63
C GLN A 311 26.57 -6.53 17.16
N LYS A 312 25.51 -6.44 17.98
CA LYS A 312 25.65 -6.38 19.45
C LYS A 312 25.44 -7.70 20.19
N ASN A 313 24.95 -8.75 19.54
CA ASN A 313 24.97 -10.11 20.10
C ASN A 313 26.10 -10.91 19.44
N LYS A 314 27.17 -11.16 20.21
CA LYS A 314 28.45 -11.75 19.77
C LYS A 314 28.39 -13.16 19.16
N ASN A 315 27.21 -13.75 18.93
CA ASN A 315 27.07 -15.14 18.51
C ASN A 315 26.25 -15.38 17.21
N LEU A 316 25.99 -14.37 16.38
CA LEU A 316 25.38 -14.59 15.05
C LEU A 316 26.29 -14.05 13.93
N TRP A 317 27.14 -14.92 13.36
CA TRP A 317 27.93 -14.63 12.16
C TRP A 317 27.10 -14.74 10.88
N ILE A 318 25.89 -14.14 10.86
CA ILE A 318 24.97 -14.24 9.72
C ILE A 318 24.81 -12.85 9.06
N LEU A 319 25.94 -12.30 8.58
CA LEU A 319 25.98 -10.99 7.90
C LEU A 319 26.33 -11.07 6.40
N ASP A 320 26.66 -12.23 5.87
CA ASP A 320 26.97 -12.41 4.44
C ASP A 320 25.76 -12.83 3.58
N LYS A 321 24.56 -12.90 4.17
CA LYS A 321 23.35 -13.41 3.49
C LYS A 321 22.21 -12.39 3.47
N ILE A 322 22.53 -11.13 3.16
CA ILE A 322 21.52 -10.07 3.07
C ILE A 322 20.67 -10.30 1.81
N THR A 323 19.39 -10.50 2.04
CA THR A 323 18.42 -11.07 1.09
C THR A 323 18.19 -10.19 -0.12
N HIS A 324 18.69 -10.65 -1.26
CA HIS A 324 18.62 -10.00 -2.57
C HIS A 324 17.23 -9.93 -3.20
N HIS A 325 16.13 -10.28 -2.52
CA HIS A 325 14.84 -10.58 -3.19
C HIS A 325 13.75 -9.51 -3.02
N VAL A 326 13.88 -8.59 -2.06
CA VAL A 326 12.88 -7.53 -1.86
C VAL A 326 12.93 -6.54 -3.03
N GLN A 327 11.80 -6.41 -3.72
CA GLN A 327 11.63 -5.53 -4.88
C GLN A 327 10.85 -4.26 -4.53
N ARG A 328 10.02 -4.29 -3.49
CA ARG A 328 9.12 -3.18 -3.14
C ARG A 328 9.03 -2.99 -1.64
N MET A 329 9.37 -1.79 -1.20
CA MET A 329 9.20 -1.34 0.18
C MET A 329 8.37 -0.05 0.19
N GLU A 330 7.20 -0.07 0.82
CA GLU A 330 6.31 1.09 0.90
C GLU A 330 5.84 1.33 2.33
N VAL A 331 6.23 2.46 2.92
CA VAL A 331 5.69 3.02 4.15
C VAL A 331 4.84 4.22 3.78
N SER A 332 3.58 4.19 4.21
CA SER A 332 2.62 5.25 3.92
C SER A 332 3.03 6.58 4.58
N PRO A 333 2.73 7.73 3.95
CA PRO A 333 3.09 9.05 4.48
C PRO A 333 2.54 9.38 5.86
N HIS A 334 1.43 8.74 6.25
CA HIS A 334 0.77 8.95 7.53
C HIS A 334 1.15 7.88 8.56
N SER A 335 2.07 6.98 8.22
CA SER A 335 2.60 6.00 9.16
C SER A 335 3.42 6.72 10.25
N PRO A 336 3.31 6.30 11.51
CA PRO A 336 4.14 6.83 12.60
C PRO A 336 5.62 6.44 12.50
N VAL A 337 6.02 5.57 11.55
CA VAL A 337 7.41 5.14 11.36
C VAL A 337 8.19 6.15 10.54
N ILE A 338 9.31 6.63 11.09
CA ILE A 338 10.31 7.44 10.39
C ILE A 338 11.64 6.70 10.40
N PHE A 339 12.22 6.51 9.23
CA PHE A 339 13.56 5.95 9.11
C PHE A 339 14.58 7.02 9.46
N CYS A 340 15.38 6.74 10.48
CA CYS A 340 16.60 7.45 10.78
C CYS A 340 17.75 6.64 10.20
N ASP A 341 18.72 7.30 9.59
CA ASP A 341 19.96 6.68 9.11
C ASP A 341 19.82 5.74 7.89
N MET A 342 19.76 6.32 6.68
CA MET A 342 19.76 5.53 5.43
C MET A 342 21.12 4.87 5.14
N HIS A 343 22.17 5.17 5.91
CA HIS A 343 23.52 4.65 5.66
C HIS A 343 23.66 3.13 5.81
N LEU A 344 22.65 2.47 6.35
CA LEU A 344 22.58 1.01 6.51
C LEU A 344 21.96 0.31 5.30
N TRP A 345 21.62 1.08 4.26
CA TRP A 345 21.05 0.57 3.01
C TRP A 345 22.10 0.25 1.95
N ASP A 346 23.36 0.63 2.20
CA ASP A 346 24.53 0.27 1.37
C ASP A 346 24.66 -1.24 1.14
N ILE A 347 23.96 -2.06 1.93
CA ILE A 347 24.02 -3.51 1.88
C ILE A 347 22.85 -4.14 1.11
N GLN A 348 21.94 -3.33 0.55
CA GLN A 348 20.88 -3.80 -0.35
C GLN A 348 21.37 -3.89 -1.80
N HIS A 349 22.18 -4.88 -2.12
CA HIS A 349 22.56 -5.12 -3.52
C HIS A 349 21.47 -5.91 -4.27
N GLY A 350 20.78 -5.28 -5.22
CA GLY A 350 20.37 -5.95 -6.46
C GLY A 350 18.97 -5.66 -7.01
N ASN A 351 17.90 -5.73 -6.21
CA ASN A 351 16.54 -5.88 -6.77
C ASN A 351 15.50 -4.86 -6.31
N LEU A 352 15.82 -3.93 -5.41
CA LEU A 352 14.85 -2.94 -4.95
C LEU A 352 14.44 -2.02 -6.11
N CYS A 353 13.19 -2.16 -6.56
CA CYS A 353 12.62 -1.43 -7.69
C CYS A 353 11.78 -0.23 -7.24
N ILE A 354 11.11 -0.35 -6.10
CA ILE A 354 10.17 0.64 -5.57
C ILE A 354 10.49 0.93 -4.13
N LEU A 355 10.73 2.20 -3.85
CA LEU A 355 10.94 2.71 -2.52
C LEU A 355 9.99 3.85 -2.21
N LYS A 356 9.20 3.71 -1.14
CA LYS A 356 8.41 4.81 -0.60
C LYS A 356 8.54 4.86 0.91
N ASN A 357 9.26 5.82 1.47
CA ASN A 357 9.52 5.86 2.92
C ASN A 357 9.42 7.27 3.50
N ALA A 358 9.11 7.36 4.79
CA ALA A 358 9.24 8.58 5.58
C ALA A 358 10.62 8.62 6.27
N VAL A 359 11.30 9.76 6.21
CA VAL A 359 12.65 9.95 6.75
C VAL A 359 12.76 11.24 7.56
N ASP A 360 13.60 11.24 8.60
CA ASP A 360 13.69 12.39 9.51
C ASP A 360 14.28 13.62 8.79
N GLY A 361 15.30 13.40 7.97
CA GLY A 361 15.93 14.40 7.12
C GLY A 361 16.48 13.76 5.85
N LEU A 362 16.98 14.60 4.94
CA LEU A 362 17.65 14.16 3.72
C LEU A 362 19.02 14.85 3.64
N SER A 363 20.10 14.07 3.65
CA SER A 363 21.47 14.56 3.49
C SER A 363 22.04 14.21 2.10
N VAL A 364 23.20 14.77 1.75
CA VAL A 364 23.90 14.42 0.50
C VAL A 364 24.33 12.95 0.52
N ASN A 365 24.84 12.46 1.66
CA ASN A 365 25.24 11.06 1.80
C ASN A 365 24.06 10.10 1.57
N ASP A 366 22.85 10.44 2.03
CA ASP A 366 21.66 9.60 1.79
C ASP A 366 21.33 9.51 0.30
N VAL A 367 21.49 10.62 -0.43
CA VAL A 367 21.32 10.65 -1.90
C VAL A 367 22.37 9.77 -2.58
N ASP A 368 23.62 9.81 -2.11
CA ASP A 368 24.70 9.02 -2.69
C ASP A 368 24.42 7.51 -2.54
N ILE A 369 23.97 7.09 -1.37
CA ILE A 369 23.63 5.70 -1.06
C ILE A 369 22.43 5.24 -1.90
N LEU A 370 21.37 6.05 -1.96
CA LEU A 370 20.21 5.75 -2.81
C LEU A 370 20.57 5.69 -4.29
N SER A 371 21.55 6.49 -4.74
CA SER A 371 22.03 6.46 -6.13
C SER A 371 22.80 5.18 -6.47
N GLY A 372 23.30 4.47 -5.46
CA GLY A 372 23.95 3.17 -5.62
C GLY A 372 22.98 2.02 -5.92
N LEU A 373 21.66 2.24 -5.84
CA LEU A 373 20.64 1.19 -6.07
C LEU A 373 20.35 1.03 -7.57
N PRO A 374 20.81 -0.05 -8.23
CA PRO A 374 20.81 -0.13 -9.69
C PRO A 374 19.43 -0.43 -10.29
N ALA A 375 18.54 -1.07 -9.53
CA ALA A 375 17.20 -1.45 -9.99
C ALA A 375 16.12 -0.42 -9.62
N LEU A 376 16.47 0.65 -8.90
CA LEU A 376 15.49 1.58 -8.34
C LEU A 376 14.81 2.39 -9.46
N THR A 377 13.56 2.06 -9.74
CA THR A 377 12.73 2.75 -10.74
C THR A 377 11.88 3.85 -10.13
N ASP A 378 11.40 3.65 -8.90
CA ASP A 378 10.51 4.61 -8.23
C ASP A 378 10.95 4.92 -6.82
N MET A 379 11.04 6.20 -6.54
CA MET A 379 11.42 6.72 -5.25
C MET A 379 10.42 7.78 -4.79
N SER A 380 9.85 7.59 -3.61
CA SER A 380 9.02 8.61 -2.93
C SER A 380 9.48 8.79 -1.49
N LEU A 381 10.09 9.94 -1.19
CA LEU A 381 10.54 10.25 0.17
C LEU A 381 9.64 11.29 0.80
N TYR A 382 9.18 11.00 2.02
CA TYR A 382 8.46 11.91 2.88
C TYR A 382 9.43 12.43 3.95
N VAL A 383 10.03 13.58 3.67
CA VAL A 383 11.09 14.17 4.49
C VAL A 383 10.45 15.02 5.58
N GLN A 384 10.66 14.64 6.84
CA GLN A 384 10.06 15.32 7.97
C GLN A 384 10.66 16.72 8.19
N LYS A 385 11.99 16.82 8.25
CA LYS A 385 12.73 18.07 8.44
C LYS A 385 13.44 18.44 7.14
N SER A 386 13.10 19.60 6.59
CA SER A 386 13.84 20.10 5.42
C SER A 386 15.31 20.30 5.76
N PRO A 387 16.22 19.96 4.83
CA PRO A 387 17.64 20.20 5.00
C PRO A 387 17.95 21.70 5.04
N ASN A 388 18.83 22.08 5.97
CA ASN A 388 19.37 23.45 6.03
C ASN A 388 20.47 23.71 4.98
N ILE A 389 20.88 22.67 4.25
CA ILE A 389 21.90 22.70 3.22
C ILE A 389 21.29 22.43 1.83
N LYS A 390 21.99 22.84 0.78
CA LYS A 390 21.61 22.52 -0.61
C LYS A 390 21.94 21.06 -0.90
N ILE A 391 20.91 20.27 -1.22
CA ILE A 391 21.05 18.88 -1.64
C ILE A 391 21.34 18.86 -3.13
N ILE A 392 22.45 18.22 -3.49
CA ILE A 392 22.89 18.10 -4.87
C ILE A 392 22.82 16.62 -5.25
N PHE A 393 22.03 16.31 -6.27
CA PHE A 393 22.02 15.04 -6.95
C PHE A 393 23.08 15.14 -8.06
N CYS A 394 24.33 14.77 -7.77
CA CYS A 394 25.50 14.88 -8.68
C CYS A 394 26.39 13.63 -8.72
N THR A 395 25.91 12.44 -8.32
CA THR A 395 26.79 11.30 -8.07
C THR A 395 27.28 10.57 -9.31
N GLY A 396 28.52 10.07 -9.23
CA GLY A 396 29.18 9.29 -10.29
C GLY A 396 28.59 7.90 -10.54
N ALA A 397 27.73 7.37 -9.65
CA ALA A 397 27.00 6.12 -9.87
C ALA A 397 25.65 6.34 -10.58
N GLY A 398 25.00 7.50 -10.37
CA GLY A 398 23.78 7.92 -11.05
C GLY A 398 22.53 7.07 -10.76
N PHE A 399 21.36 7.70 -10.71
CA PHE A 399 20.07 7.01 -10.67
C PHE A 399 19.72 6.48 -12.07
N THR A 400 20.41 5.44 -12.50
CA THR A 400 20.36 4.95 -13.88
C THR A 400 19.01 4.34 -14.25
N ALA A 401 18.32 3.67 -13.34
CA ALA A 401 17.01 3.04 -13.60
C ALA A 401 15.81 3.93 -13.23
N LEU A 402 16.02 5.04 -12.53
CA LEU A 402 14.96 5.83 -11.91
C LEU A 402 14.09 6.51 -12.96
N LYS A 403 12.78 6.26 -12.89
CA LYS A 403 11.73 6.80 -13.76
C LYS A 403 10.86 7.81 -13.02
N TYR A 404 10.69 7.65 -11.71
CA TYR A 404 9.86 8.54 -10.89
C TYR A 404 10.55 8.94 -9.59
N LEU A 405 10.57 10.25 -9.33
CA LEU A 405 11.06 10.82 -8.08
C LEU A 405 10.00 11.73 -7.47
N LYS A 406 9.58 11.41 -6.25
CA LYS A 406 8.74 12.27 -5.41
C LYS A 406 9.47 12.64 -4.14
N LEU A 407 9.57 13.93 -3.85
CA LEU A 407 10.06 14.44 -2.58
C LEU A 407 8.97 15.29 -1.96
N ARG A 408 8.47 14.89 -0.79
CA ARG A 408 7.52 15.67 0.01
C ARG A 408 8.21 16.12 1.29
N PHE A 409 8.35 17.43 1.46
CA PHE A 409 8.91 18.05 2.66
C PHE A 409 7.76 18.48 3.58
N MET A 410 7.68 17.86 4.76
CA MET A 410 6.61 18.10 5.72
C MET A 410 6.81 19.36 6.55
N SER A 411 8.05 19.86 6.67
CA SER A 411 8.37 21.11 7.34
C SER A 411 9.45 21.87 6.57
N GLY A 412 9.27 23.18 6.41
CA GLY A 412 10.24 24.06 5.74
C GLY A 412 10.41 23.81 4.25
N ILE A 413 11.53 24.27 3.70
CA ILE A 413 11.89 24.15 2.29
C ILE A 413 13.28 23.53 2.15
N ALA A 414 13.42 22.69 1.13
CA ALA A 414 14.69 22.14 0.70
C ALA A 414 15.21 22.85 -0.55
N TRP A 415 16.51 23.14 -0.56
CA TRP A 415 17.22 23.57 -1.76
C TRP A 415 17.74 22.36 -2.52
N LEU A 416 17.31 22.21 -3.77
CA LEU A 416 17.58 21.01 -4.56
C LEU A 416 18.29 21.38 -5.86
N ARG A 417 19.33 20.61 -6.21
CA ARG A 417 19.99 20.69 -7.51
C ARG A 417 20.10 19.31 -8.11
N PHE A 418 19.60 19.15 -9.33
CA PHE A 418 19.72 17.94 -10.14
C PHE A 418 20.70 18.22 -11.26
N GLU A 419 21.88 17.60 -11.21
CA GLU A 419 22.90 17.78 -12.25
C GLU A 419 22.60 16.96 -13.50
N ALA A 420 23.14 17.41 -14.62
CA ALA A 420 22.96 16.73 -15.91
C ALA A 420 23.42 15.28 -15.83
N ASP A 421 22.74 14.40 -16.57
CA ASP A 421 23.07 12.98 -16.74
C ASP A 421 22.99 12.11 -15.46
N THR A 422 22.60 12.68 -14.32
CA THR A 422 22.48 11.93 -13.06
C THR A 422 21.26 11.02 -12.99
N MET A 423 20.20 11.32 -13.76
CA MET A 423 18.95 10.55 -13.78
C MET A 423 18.44 10.37 -15.22
N PRO A 424 19.18 9.68 -16.10
CA PRO A 424 18.93 9.69 -17.55
C PRO A 424 17.55 9.15 -17.96
N ASN A 425 16.94 8.33 -17.11
CA ASN A 425 15.64 7.69 -17.34
C ASN A 425 14.46 8.34 -16.61
N LEU A 426 14.68 9.44 -15.88
CA LEU A 426 13.63 10.08 -15.09
C LEU A 426 12.56 10.66 -16.02
N TRP A 427 11.31 10.24 -15.85
CA TRP A 427 10.17 10.72 -16.62
C TRP A 427 9.38 11.78 -15.87
N LYS A 428 9.26 11.63 -14.55
CA LYS A 428 8.41 12.49 -13.72
C LYS A 428 9.07 12.85 -12.41
N LEU A 429 9.14 14.17 -12.15
CA LEU A 429 9.63 14.75 -10.91
C LEU A 429 8.47 15.45 -10.19
N ARG A 430 8.21 15.06 -8.93
CA ARG A 430 7.16 15.67 -8.10
C ARG A 430 7.75 16.20 -6.79
N LEU A 431 7.68 17.50 -6.60
CA LEU A 431 8.12 18.19 -5.39
C LEU A 431 6.90 18.71 -4.64
N VAL A 432 6.81 18.42 -3.35
CA VAL A 432 5.72 18.90 -2.50
C VAL A 432 6.32 19.51 -1.24
N PHE A 433 5.92 20.73 -0.90
CA PHE A 433 6.33 21.43 0.31
C PHE A 433 5.08 21.78 1.09
N ASP A 434 4.92 21.24 2.30
CA ASP A 434 3.72 21.44 3.12
C ASP A 434 3.71 22.80 3.84
N ALA A 435 4.79 23.60 3.75
CA ALA A 435 4.91 24.92 4.35
C ALA A 435 5.38 26.01 3.37
N ILE A 436 4.96 27.26 3.61
CA ILE A 436 5.42 28.45 2.87
C ILE A 436 6.85 28.83 3.31
N PRO A 437 7.68 29.31 2.38
CA PRO A 437 8.95 29.97 2.71
C PRO A 437 8.72 31.16 3.66
N GLN A 438 9.23 31.10 4.89
CA GLN A 438 9.47 32.32 5.65
C GLN A 438 10.85 32.85 5.27
N LEU A 439 10.89 33.93 4.48
CA LEU A 439 12.14 34.61 4.15
C LEU A 439 12.66 35.44 5.34
N ASP A 440 11.78 35.83 6.27
CA ASP A 440 12.11 36.78 7.34
C ASP A 440 13.05 36.23 8.42
N GLN A 441 13.11 34.92 8.65
CA GLN A 441 14.12 34.35 9.56
C GLN A 441 15.54 34.30 8.96
N ARG A 442 15.72 34.71 7.70
CA ARG A 442 17.03 34.63 7.04
C ARG A 442 17.84 35.91 7.06
N LEU A 443 17.24 37.09 7.30
CA LEU A 443 18.05 38.32 7.46
C LEU A 443 18.99 38.25 8.68
N ASP A 444 18.63 37.50 9.72
CA ASP A 444 19.46 37.36 10.93
C ASP A 444 20.57 36.30 10.82
N LEU A 445 20.50 35.39 9.84
CA LEU A 445 21.58 34.42 9.58
C LEU A 445 22.67 34.98 8.64
N TYR A 446 22.49 36.20 8.11
CA TYR A 446 23.43 36.82 7.16
C TYR A 446 24.50 37.72 7.82
N SER A 447 24.65 37.68 9.15
CA SER A 447 25.60 38.52 9.88
C SER A 447 26.60 37.75 10.75
N VAL A 448 27.18 36.63 10.30
CA VAL A 448 28.47 36.18 10.85
C VAL A 448 29.32 35.55 9.75
N GLY A 449 30.53 36.08 9.59
CA GLY A 449 31.50 35.67 8.57
C GLY A 449 31.95 34.22 8.69
N ASP A 450 32.47 33.71 7.56
CA ASP A 450 33.27 32.48 7.43
C ASP A 450 32.58 31.11 7.30
N GLN A 451 31.48 31.01 6.53
CA GLN A 451 31.04 29.71 5.94
C GLN A 451 30.80 29.73 4.41
N TRP A 452 31.28 30.75 3.69
CA TRP A 452 30.96 30.97 2.28
C TRP A 452 31.88 30.25 1.28
N LYS A 453 32.00 28.92 1.36
CA LYS A 453 32.54 28.09 0.24
C LYS A 453 31.48 27.30 -0.53
N GLN A 454 30.22 27.22 -0.07
CA GLN A 454 29.17 26.43 -0.74
C GLN A 454 28.26 27.19 -1.73
N TYR A 455 28.49 28.48 -1.96
CA TYR A 455 27.65 29.30 -2.85
C TYR A 455 28.29 29.65 -4.20
N ARG A 456 29.04 28.72 -4.81
CA ARG A 456 29.56 28.89 -6.19
C ARG A 456 28.53 28.57 -7.31
N HIS A 457 27.28 28.22 -6.99
CA HIS A 457 26.37 27.58 -7.97
C HIS A 457 24.94 28.15 -8.04
N GLY A 458 24.77 29.47 -7.88
CA GLY A 458 23.52 30.18 -8.21
C GLY A 458 22.44 30.22 -7.10
N THR A 459 21.51 31.17 -7.22
CA THR A 459 20.48 31.53 -6.23
C THR A 459 19.14 30.77 -6.37
N ALA A 460 19.00 29.92 -7.39
CA ALA A 460 17.76 29.18 -7.65
C ALA A 460 17.48 28.14 -6.55
N LEU A 461 16.23 28.11 -6.09
CA LEU A 461 15.75 27.23 -5.02
C LEU A 461 15.79 25.75 -5.47
N ILE A 462 15.30 25.52 -6.68
CA ILE A 462 15.28 24.22 -7.36
C ILE A 462 15.98 24.42 -8.70
N SER A 463 17.03 23.66 -8.97
CA SER A 463 17.75 23.71 -10.25
C SER A 463 17.72 22.32 -10.87
N VAL A 464 17.10 22.19 -12.04
CA VAL A 464 17.10 20.96 -12.83
C VAL A 464 17.90 21.22 -14.09
N GLN A 465 19.10 20.63 -14.19
CA GLN A 465 19.89 20.65 -15.42
C GLN A 465 19.36 19.61 -16.41
N HIS A 466 20.03 19.42 -17.54
CA HIS A 466 19.53 18.56 -18.62
C HIS A 466 19.30 17.11 -18.16
N ILE A 467 18.03 16.71 -18.08
CA ILE A 467 17.56 15.34 -17.86
C ILE A 467 16.85 14.87 -19.14
N PRO A 468 17.47 14.02 -19.98
CA PRO A 468 17.02 13.77 -21.35
C PRO A 468 15.56 13.33 -21.48
N ARG A 469 15.10 12.42 -20.61
CA ARG A 469 13.78 11.78 -20.70
C ARG A 469 12.70 12.42 -19.83
N LEU A 470 12.98 13.56 -19.21
CA LEU A 470 12.05 14.24 -18.31
C LEU A 470 10.84 14.78 -19.08
N ARG A 471 9.64 14.30 -18.74
CA ARG A 471 8.38 14.66 -19.39
C ARG A 471 7.52 15.59 -18.55
N GLU A 472 7.56 15.42 -17.23
CA GLU A 472 6.71 16.18 -16.31
C GLU A 472 7.48 16.59 -15.05
N VAL A 473 7.35 17.87 -14.70
CA VAL A 473 7.83 18.44 -13.43
C VAL A 473 6.64 19.08 -12.75
N SER A 474 6.33 18.62 -11.55
CA SER A 474 5.28 19.22 -10.71
C SER A 474 5.86 19.72 -9.40
N ALA A 475 5.49 20.93 -9.00
CA ALA A 475 5.85 21.50 -7.71
C ALA A 475 4.58 22.02 -7.01
N LYS A 476 4.32 21.53 -5.79
CA LYS A 476 3.19 21.95 -4.97
C LYS A 476 3.68 22.60 -3.69
N PHE A 477 3.19 23.80 -3.39
CA PHE A 477 3.50 24.55 -2.18
C PHE A 477 2.23 24.76 -1.35
N GLY A 478 2.25 24.35 -0.08
CA GLY A 478 1.13 24.45 0.85
C GLY A 478 1.20 25.67 1.77
N GLY A 479 0.05 26.33 1.99
CA GLY A 479 -0.16 27.38 2.99
C GLY A 479 -1.00 28.56 2.50
N ALA A 480 -1.43 29.45 3.41
CA ALA A 480 -2.25 30.61 3.10
C ALA A 480 -1.44 31.68 2.33
N ALA A 481 -1.85 31.91 1.08
CA ALA A 481 -1.42 32.95 0.15
C ALA A 481 -0.19 33.81 0.54
N ALA A 482 0.96 33.52 -0.05
CA ALA A 482 2.04 34.49 -0.22
C ALA A 482 2.49 34.49 -1.69
N ASP A 483 2.18 35.59 -2.37
CA ASP A 483 2.54 36.03 -3.73
C ASP A 483 2.84 34.96 -4.79
N LEU A 484 1.97 34.88 -5.81
CA LEU A 484 2.27 34.21 -7.09
C LEU A 484 3.60 34.70 -7.71
N GLU A 485 3.98 35.96 -7.46
CA GLU A 485 5.26 36.52 -7.90
C GLU A 485 6.45 35.81 -7.24
N TYR A 486 6.31 35.33 -6.01
CA TYR A 486 7.32 34.59 -5.28
C TYR A 486 7.61 33.22 -5.93
N VAL A 487 6.57 32.49 -6.32
CA VAL A 487 6.68 31.19 -7.01
C VAL A 487 7.28 31.35 -8.41
N SER A 488 6.99 32.45 -9.11
CA SER A 488 7.61 32.76 -10.40
C SER A 488 9.14 32.98 -10.31
N ARG A 489 9.64 33.46 -9.16
CA ARG A 489 11.07 33.65 -8.87
C ARG A 489 11.77 32.38 -8.36
N ILE A 490 11.01 31.37 -7.92
CA ILE A 490 11.56 30.08 -7.41
C ILE A 490 12.22 29.24 -8.53
N GLY A 491 11.98 29.59 -9.80
CA GLY A 491 12.75 29.05 -10.91
C GLY A 491 12.64 27.53 -11.02
N VAL A 492 11.42 26.99 -10.99
CA VAL A 492 11.14 25.54 -11.19
C VAL A 492 11.38 25.17 -12.66
N VAL A 493 12.57 25.43 -13.18
CA VAL A 493 12.98 25.19 -14.57
C VAL A 493 12.52 26.27 -15.56
N SER A 494 13.42 27.16 -15.96
CA SER A 494 13.29 27.91 -17.21
C SER A 494 14.31 27.37 -18.21
N ASN A 495 13.89 27.13 -19.46
CA ASN A 495 14.74 26.71 -20.58
C ASN A 495 15.39 25.31 -20.48
N HIS A 496 14.66 24.28 -20.03
CA HIS A 496 15.17 22.90 -20.08
C HIS A 496 15.11 22.33 -21.51
N PRO A 497 16.18 21.67 -22.02
CA PRO A 497 16.26 21.26 -23.43
C PRO A 497 15.16 20.30 -23.86
N SER A 498 14.66 19.47 -22.94
CA SER A 498 13.58 18.49 -23.21
C SER A 498 12.16 19.07 -23.13
N ASN A 499 11.99 20.36 -22.80
CA ASN A 499 10.72 21.06 -22.66
C ASN A 499 9.61 20.26 -21.91
N PRO A 500 9.85 19.85 -20.64
CA PRO A 500 8.86 19.10 -19.87
C PRO A 500 7.60 19.93 -19.59
N ILE A 501 6.47 19.25 -19.37
CA ILE A 501 5.27 19.89 -18.82
C ILE A 501 5.59 20.32 -17.39
N ILE A 502 5.49 21.62 -17.11
CA ILE A 502 5.73 22.20 -15.80
C ILE A 502 4.38 22.60 -15.19
N ASP A 503 4.03 21.97 -14.08
CA ASP A 503 2.82 22.30 -13.30
C ASP A 503 3.22 22.78 -11.91
N VAL A 504 2.91 24.03 -11.58
CA VAL A 504 3.21 24.61 -10.27
C VAL A 504 1.93 25.06 -9.60
N GLN A 505 1.64 24.47 -8.44
CA GLN A 505 0.39 24.69 -7.71
C GLN A 505 0.65 25.29 -6.33
N LEU A 506 -0.04 26.38 -6.02
CA LEU A 506 -0.20 26.93 -4.68
C LEU A 506 -1.52 26.42 -4.10
N VAL A 507 -1.47 25.86 -2.91
CA VAL A 507 -2.61 25.15 -2.32
C VAL A 507 -2.86 25.64 -0.91
N ASP A 508 -4.03 26.22 -0.68
CA ASP A 508 -4.46 26.64 0.66
C ASP A 508 -4.50 25.43 1.60
N SER A 509 -4.03 25.63 2.83
CA SER A 509 -3.85 24.62 3.88
C SER A 509 -5.10 23.79 4.22
N GLY A 510 -6.28 24.20 3.74
CA GLY A 510 -7.54 23.45 3.88
C GLY A 510 -7.81 22.37 2.82
N SER A 511 -7.00 22.27 1.75
CA SER A 511 -7.21 21.28 0.67
C SER A 511 -6.12 20.20 0.63
N HIS A 512 -5.76 19.68 1.80
CA HIS A 512 -5.02 18.41 1.94
C HIS A 512 -5.88 17.18 1.56
N GLY A 513 -6.77 17.33 0.58
CA GLY A 513 -7.23 16.23 -0.23
C GLY A 513 -6.25 16.04 -1.39
N ASP A 514 -5.13 15.35 -1.17
CA ASP A 514 -4.78 14.35 -2.18
C ASP A 514 -6.05 13.49 -2.22
N LYS A 515 -6.84 13.58 -3.30
CA LYS A 515 -7.98 12.69 -3.49
C LYS A 515 -7.46 11.28 -3.22
N ARG A 516 -7.91 10.70 -2.10
CA ARG A 516 -7.55 9.36 -1.67
C ARG A 516 -7.85 8.42 -2.84
N TYR A 517 -6.84 7.73 -3.31
CA TYR A 517 -6.94 6.72 -4.36
C TYR A 517 -5.89 5.64 -4.16
#